data_AF-A0A645A9G5-F1
#
_entry.id   AF-A0A645A9G5-F1
#
_cell.length_a   1.000
_cell.length_b   1.000
_cell.length_c   1.000
_cell.angle_alpha   90.00
_cell.angle_beta   90.00
_cell.angle_gamma   90.00
#
_symmetry.space_group_name_H-M   'P 1'
#
loop_
_entity.id
_entity.type
_entity.pdbx_description
1 polymer ?
#
loop_
_entity_poly.entity_id
_entity_poly.type
_entity_poly.pdbx_seq_one_letter_code
_entity_poly.pdbx_strand_id
1 'polypeptide(L)' 'MTTRPILMIETAVRYTEYGFQVYPLIQGGKVPYRGSNGHLDASNNPEAVTALFNKYGVQSNIGISL' A
#
# COMPACT_ATOMS: atom_id res chain seq x y z
N MET A 1 27.66 0.70 5.36
CA MET A 1 26.30 0.63 5.91
C MET A 1 25.50 -0.28 4.99
N THR A 2 25.11 -1.46 5.44
CA THR A 2 24.22 -2.34 4.67
C THR A 2 22.79 -1.80 4.81
N THR A 3 22.20 -1.37 3.70
CA THR A 3 20.79 -0.99 3.65
C THR A 3 19.94 -2.22 3.92
N ARG A 4 19.16 -2.20 5.01
CA ARG A 4 18.12 -3.21 5.25
C ARG A 4 17.09 -3.07 4.11
N PRO A 5 16.66 -4.17 3.47
CA PRO A 5 15.58 -4.10 2.50
C PRO A 5 14.31 -3.56 3.18
N ILE A 6 13.77 -2.48 2.63
CA ILE A 6 12.51 -1.88 3.09
C ILE A 6 11.37 -2.73 2.54
N LEU A 7 10.43 -3.12 3.40
CA LEU A 7 9.23 -3.82 2.96
C LEU A 7 8.27 -2.85 2.26
N MET A 8 7.54 -3.32 1.24
CA MET A 8 6.59 -2.44 0.52
C MET A 8 5.52 -1.85 1.45
N ILE A 9 5.10 -2.60 2.46
CA ILE A 9 4.19 -2.11 3.50
C ILE A 9 4.77 -0.95 4.31
N GLU A 10 6.06 -0.98 4.65
CA GLU A 10 6.73 0.12 5.37
C GLU A 10 6.76 1.39 4.49
N THR A 11 6.95 1.21 3.19
CA THR A 11 6.91 2.31 2.23
C THR A 11 5.49 2.87 2.07
N ALA A 12 4.47 2.01 2.03
CA ALA A 12 3.08 2.42 1.97
C ALA A 12 2.67 3.24 3.20
N VAL A 13 3.07 2.82 4.39
CA VAL A 13 2.85 3.58 5.64
C VAL A 13 3.57 4.93 5.62
N ARG A 14 4.80 5.01 5.10
CA ARG A 14 5.48 6.30 4.97
C ARG A 14 4.74 7.29 4.08
N TYR A 15 4.11 6.84 3.00
CA TYR A 15 3.29 7.74 2.17
C TYR A 15 2.13 8.36 2.96
N THR A 16 1.56 7.64 3.93
CA THR A 16 0.48 8.17 4.75
C THR A 16 0.95 9.28 5.69
N GLU A 17 2.21 9.24 6.15
CA GLU A 17 2.83 10.31 6.95
C GLU A 17 2.90 11.64 6.19
N TYR A 18 2.94 11.59 4.86
CA TYR A 18 2.87 12.76 3.97
C TYR A 18 1.44 13.11 3.53
N GLY A 19 0.43 12.45 4.09
CA GLY A 19 -0.99 12.71 3.81
C GLY A 19 -1.55 11.99 2.59
N PHE A 20 -0.76 11.18 1.88
CA PHE A 20 -1.25 10.43 0.72
C PHE A 20 -2.18 9.29 1.14
N GLN A 21 -3.26 9.13 0.39
CA GLN A 21 -4.12 7.95 0.50
C GLN A 21 -3.58 6.85 -0.40
N VAL A 22 -3.33 5.67 0.17
CA VAL A 22 -2.71 4.55 -0.54
C VAL A 22 -3.53 3.27 -0.48
N TYR A 23 -3.37 2.43 -1.50
CA TYR A 23 -4.02 1.13 -1.62
C TYR A 23 -3.13 0.13 -2.38
N PRO A 24 -3.28 -1.19 -2.19
CA PRO A 24 -2.43 -2.18 -2.84
C PRO A 24 -2.85 -2.46 -4.29
N LEU A 25 -1.84 -2.67 -5.12
CA LEU A 25 -1.96 -3.11 -6.51
C LEU A 25 -1.27 -4.46 -6.68
N ILE A 26 -1.77 -5.27 -7.61
CA ILE A 26 -1.21 -6.58 -7.93
C ILE A 26 0.30 -6.44 -8.23
N GLN A 27 1.11 -7.29 -7.61
CA GLN A 27 2.56 -7.34 -7.86
C GLN A 27 2.85 -7.50 -9.35
N GLY A 28 3.79 -6.70 -9.86
CA GLY A 28 4.13 -6.69 -11.29
C GLY A 28 3.09 -6.02 -12.20
N GLY A 29 2.03 -5.44 -11.63
CA GLY A 29 0.96 -4.77 -12.37
C GLY A 29 0.64 -3.37 -11.84
N LYS A 30 -0.35 -2.75 -12.48
CA LYS A 30 -0.93 -1.45 -12.09
C LYS A 30 -2.44 -1.55 -11.80
N VAL A 31 -2.91 -2.77 -11.53
CA VAL A 31 -4.34 -3.08 -11.36
C VAL A 31 -4.60 -3.35 -9.88
N PRO A 32 -5.70 -2.84 -9.30
CA PRO A 32 -6.11 -3.20 -7.94
C PRO A 32 -6.29 -4.71 -7.76
N TYR A 33 -6.14 -5.20 -6.53
CA TYR A 33 -6.42 -6.60 -6.24
C TYR A 33 -7.89 -6.95 -6.48
N ARG A 34 -8.14 -8.11 -7.11
CA ARG A 34 -9.50 -8.64 -7.29
C ARG A 34 -10.15 -8.83 -5.92
N GLY A 35 -11.33 -8.22 -5.72
CA GLY A 35 -12.06 -8.24 -4.46
C GLY A 35 -11.76 -7.07 -3.51
N SER A 36 -10.81 -6.18 -3.86
CA SER A 36 -10.72 -4.84 -3.25
C SER A 36 -11.68 -3.87 -3.94
N ASN A 37 -11.96 -2.74 -3.30
CA ASN A 37 -12.62 -1.60 -3.94
C ASN A 37 -11.61 -0.65 -4.62
N GLY A 38 -10.33 -1.07 -4.74
CA GLY A 38 -9.26 -0.30 -5.36
C GLY A 38 -9.04 1.05 -4.69
N HIS A 39 -9.07 2.12 -5.47
CA HIS A 39 -8.89 3.49 -4.96
C HIS A 39 -9.94 3.89 -3.90
N LEU A 40 -11.10 3.22 -3.85
CA LEU A 40 -12.11 3.49 -2.82
C LEU A 40 -11.71 2.93 -1.44
N ASP A 41 -10.80 1.95 -1.39
CA ASP A 41 -10.19 1.47 -0.13
C ASP A 41 -8.97 2.32 0.27
N ALA A 42 -8.61 3.35 -0.52
CA ALA A 42 -7.42 4.15 -0.25
C ALA A 42 -7.53 4.90 1.08
N SER A 43 -6.46 4.86 1.86
CA SER A 43 -6.44 5.45 3.19
C SER A 43 -5.10 6.10 3.48
N ASN A 44 -5.12 7.15 4.29
CA ASN A 44 -3.95 7.75 4.92
C ASN A 44 -3.87 7.43 6.43
N ASN A 45 -4.67 6.48 6.91
CA ASN A 45 -4.53 5.96 8.27
C ASN A 45 -3.50 4.80 8.25
N PRO A 46 -2.37 4.90 9.00
CA PRO A 46 -1.32 3.89 9.02
C PRO A 46 -1.80 2.47 9.36
N GLU A 47 -2.74 2.34 10.30
CA GLU A 47 -3.27 1.05 10.75
C GLU A 47 -4.15 0.42 9.65
N ALA A 48 -5.00 1.24 9.02
CA ALA A 48 -5.84 0.79 7.92
C ALA A 48 -5.00 0.34 6.71
N VAL A 49 -3.96 1.10 6.36
CA VAL A 49 -3.02 0.76 5.29
C VAL A 49 -2.26 -0.53 5.62
N THR A 50 -1.78 -0.68 6.85
CA THR A 50 -1.11 -1.91 7.28
C THR A 50 -2.02 -3.12 7.15
N ALA A 51 -3.28 -3.02 7.59
CA ALA A 51 -4.27 -4.08 7.46
C ALA A 51 -4.58 -4.40 5.98
N LEU A 52 -4.71 -3.37 5.14
CA LEU A 52 -5.00 -3.51 3.72
C LEU A 52 -3.88 -4.24 2.97
N PHE A 53 -2.63 -3.84 3.20
CA PHE A 53 -1.46 -4.48 2.58
C PHE A 53 -1.20 -5.89 3.14
N ASN A 54 -1.48 -6.15 4.43
CA ASN A 54 -1.41 -7.51 4.97
C ASN A 54 -2.47 -8.43 4.36
N LYS A 55 -3.68 -7.92 4.09
CA LYS A 55 -4.77 -8.70 3.49
C LYS A 55 -4.47 -9.10 2.03
N TYR A 56 -3.95 -8.18 1.23
CA TYR A 56 -3.75 -8.40 -0.20
C TYR A 56 -2.33 -8.86 -0.58
N GLY A 57 -1.33 -8.55 0.25
CA GLY A 57 0.02 -9.08 0.14
C GLY A 57 1.09 -8.04 0.48
N VAL A 58 2.06 -8.45 1.30
CA VAL A 58 3.17 -7.58 1.74
C VAL A 58 4.12 -7.14 0.62
N GLN A 59 4.05 -7.79 -0.56
CA GLN A 59 4.81 -7.44 -1.77
C GLN A 59 3.97 -6.71 -2.83
N SER A 60 2.78 -6.23 -2.46
CA SER A 60 1.92 -5.45 -3.36
C SER A 60 2.62 -4.18 -3.83
N ASN A 61 2.34 -3.78 -5.06
CA ASN A 61 2.66 -2.44 -5.53
C ASN A 61 1.76 -1.41 -4.80
N ILE A 62 2.18 -0.14 -4.78
CA ILE A 62 1.45 0.94 -4.08
C ILE A 62 0.73 1.78 -5.12
N GLY A 63 -0.60 1.86 -5.01
CA GLY A 63 -1.42 2.87 -5.67
C GLY A 63 -1.60 4.08 -4.75
N ILE A 64 -1.65 5.28 -5.34
CA ILE A 64 -1.95 6.54 -4.64
C ILE A 64 -3.27 7.08 -5.20
N SER A 65 -4.17 7.51 -4.32
CA SER A 65 -5.37 8.27 -4.67
C SER A 65 -5.20 9.72 -4.24
N LEU A 66 -5.63 10.66 -5.09
CA LEU A 66 -5.60 12.10 -4.86
C LEU A 66 -6.98 12.62 -4.48
#